data_AF-A0A812XAE5-F1
#
_entry.id   AF-A0A812XAE5-F1
#
_cell.length_a   1.000
_cell.length_b   1.000
_cell.length_c   1.000
_cell.angle_alpha   90.00
_cell.angle_beta   90.00
_cell.angle_gamma   90.00
#
_symmetry.space_group_name_H-M   'P 1'
#
loop_
_entity.id
_entity.type
_entity.pdbx_description
1 polymer ?
#
loop_
_entity_poly.entity_id
_entity_poly.type
_entity_poly.pdbx_seq_one_letter_code
_entity_poly.pdbx_strand_id
1 'polypeptide(L)'
;MPGYRQRLAEEQPEEDEAELPNVVQVLLLQRSQGEVSATAIQRIAAALVLDGFRIEPVMELAALGAFGAYPGNIFRDLKSKHGKAVQVAEPYKLRVPVLDPRSAPRQSLEDAGMLLPHDLFCSIGREYPDQFDSIFGIADLPSFWGQIRSDDFHFGADLQPDQIDSHHTIPMWLHGDGVAFGERDSLMVLSFGSLTSSLAPSSACLFCAAFAKKVTATSAKNEGDDTWRNIWQPLAWSLECLFEGKHPERSHDGKPWQPGTRRANLAGQDLLPTGPWKGILWSLVGDYEYMANVLKLPHWKSNAMCGFCDCDKTKPAKSPWNFAKPGWVTKQPNDFQNSPVWRTPHPVFQISAVHDLSVQFDVLHLLDLGTSQTLAASVVKEIIYHDMGDDVETNLGRFWESVWNEYGRLGSSSRISNLTLGMVVTDTKSPHKDYPRLKLKAAETRHFIPVLASICMSFQSCKQHRVRSEVLQALTSFYELLEVCDYVPTAEQHREMTKVWWSFLKGYQWLSDHAAKKGMKLYDPVPKFHYSAHLPEQAKFLNPRKTWTYRNEDYVGLVASIASSCAFGTRAPALSLKTAEKLRFFMHFSWAFKHEE
;
A
#
# COMPACT_ATOMS: atom_id res chain seq x y z
N MET A 1 51.73 23.48 24.44
CA MET A 1 51.96 23.03 23.05
C MET A 1 51.30 21.67 22.88
N PRO A 2 50.43 21.47 21.89
CA PRO A 2 49.81 20.17 21.63
C PRO A 2 50.87 19.08 21.38
N GLY A 3 50.64 17.89 21.91
CA GLY A 3 51.54 16.74 21.74
C GLY A 3 51.58 16.27 20.29
N TYR A 4 52.67 15.60 19.88
CA TYR A 4 52.84 15.06 18.53
C TYR A 4 51.65 14.21 18.03
N ARG A 5 50.97 13.49 18.94
CA ARG A 5 49.73 12.74 18.64
C ARG A 5 48.49 13.60 18.43
N GLN A 6 48.42 14.79 19.03
CA GLN A 6 47.32 15.75 18.80
C GLN A 6 47.51 16.46 17.45
N ARG A 7 48.76 16.75 17.06
CA ARG A 7 49.07 17.29 15.73
C ARG A 7 48.75 16.30 14.60
N LEU A 8 48.96 15.01 14.81
CA LEU A 8 48.55 13.96 13.86
C LEU A 8 47.02 13.77 13.77
N ALA A 9 46.25 14.20 14.78
CA ALA A 9 44.78 14.17 14.73
C ALA A 9 44.20 15.45 14.08
N GLU A 10 44.94 16.56 14.13
CA GLU A 10 44.58 17.84 13.48
C GLU A 10 45.03 17.91 12.00
N GLU A 11 45.86 16.97 11.53
CA GLU A 11 46.39 16.91 10.15
C GLU A 11 45.85 15.72 9.33
N GLN A 12 44.79 15.03 9.78
CA GLN A 12 44.07 14.15 8.86
C GLN A 12 43.22 15.03 7.94
N PRO A 13 43.44 15.01 6.61
CA PRO A 13 42.44 15.51 5.68
C PRO A 13 41.12 14.83 6.05
N GLU A 14 39.99 15.54 5.96
CA GLU A 14 38.71 14.85 5.78
C GLU A 14 38.92 13.89 4.60
N GLU A 15 39.09 12.60 4.88
CA GLU A 15 38.96 11.57 3.86
C GLU A 15 37.50 11.68 3.44
N ASP A 16 37.23 12.43 2.37
CA ASP A 16 36.01 12.27 1.59
C ASP A 16 35.88 10.76 1.39
N GLU A 17 34.89 10.14 2.05
CA GLU A 17 34.58 8.72 1.85
C GLU A 17 34.36 8.55 0.36
N ALA A 18 35.34 7.98 -0.33
CA ALA A 18 35.34 7.91 -1.78
C ALA A 18 34.07 7.18 -2.21
N GLU A 19 33.16 7.91 -2.84
CA GLU A 19 31.85 7.41 -3.23
C GLU A 19 32.03 6.15 -4.08
N LEU A 20 31.26 5.09 -3.78
CA LEU A 20 31.39 3.83 -4.50
C LEU A 20 31.15 4.08 -6.01
N PRO A 21 31.93 3.45 -6.90
CA PRO A 21 31.69 3.59 -8.34
C PRO A 21 30.27 3.19 -8.72
N ASN A 22 29.61 3.93 -9.62
CA ASN A 22 28.22 3.68 -10.03
C ASN A 22 27.94 2.21 -10.41
N VAL A 23 28.88 1.54 -11.08
CA VAL A 23 28.74 0.12 -11.42
C VAL A 23 28.62 -0.78 -10.19
N VAL A 24 29.36 -0.48 -9.11
CA VAL A 24 29.29 -1.21 -7.84
C VAL A 24 27.97 -0.90 -7.15
N GLN A 25 27.55 0.36 -7.11
CA GLN A 25 26.27 0.78 -6.54
C GLN A 25 25.09 0.03 -7.20
N VAL A 26 25.03 0.06 -8.54
CA VAL A 26 23.99 -0.63 -9.32
C VAL A 26 24.00 -2.14 -9.08
N LEU A 27 25.17 -2.78 -9.06
CA LEU A 27 25.28 -4.22 -8.80
C LEU A 27 24.78 -4.60 -7.39
N LEU A 28 25.10 -3.79 -6.38
CA LEU A 28 24.64 -3.98 -5.01
C LEU A 28 23.12 -3.77 -4.89
N LEU A 29 22.58 -2.73 -5.54
CA LEU A 29 21.15 -2.44 -5.57
C LEU A 29 20.37 -3.57 -6.26
N GLN A 30 20.72 -3.95 -7.48
CA GLN A 30 20.08 -5.05 -8.21
C GLN A 30 20.13 -6.36 -7.45
N ARG A 31 21.23 -6.63 -6.73
CA ARG A 31 21.34 -7.82 -5.87
C ARG A 31 20.39 -7.77 -4.70
N SER A 32 20.21 -6.61 -4.10
CA SER A 32 19.29 -6.41 -2.98
C SER A 32 17.82 -6.51 -3.43
N GLN A 33 17.50 -6.11 -4.65
CA GLN A 33 16.19 -6.31 -5.30
C GLN A 33 15.95 -7.78 -5.72
N GLY A 34 17.02 -8.56 -5.88
CA GLY A 34 16.94 -9.97 -6.28
C GLY A 34 16.99 -10.22 -7.77
N GLU A 35 17.35 -9.20 -8.55
CA GLU A 35 17.50 -9.27 -10.01
C GLU A 35 18.79 -10.00 -10.42
N VAL A 36 19.87 -9.82 -9.64
CA VAL A 36 21.15 -10.49 -9.88
C VAL A 36 21.60 -11.33 -8.69
N SER A 37 22.26 -12.45 -8.95
CA SER A 37 22.84 -13.31 -7.90
C SER A 37 24.21 -12.79 -7.45
N ALA A 38 24.67 -13.19 -6.25
CA ALA A 38 26.01 -12.82 -5.78
C ALA A 38 27.10 -13.36 -6.72
N THR A 39 26.90 -14.57 -7.28
CA THR A 39 27.79 -15.16 -8.28
C THR A 39 27.80 -14.36 -9.58
N ALA A 40 26.65 -13.81 -10.00
CA ALA A 40 26.60 -12.95 -11.18
C ALA A 40 27.39 -11.65 -10.96
N ILE A 41 27.25 -11.00 -9.81
CA ILE A 41 28.05 -9.82 -9.45
C ILE A 41 29.54 -10.12 -9.54
N GLN A 42 30.00 -11.20 -8.90
CA GLN A 42 31.41 -11.58 -8.91
C GLN A 42 31.93 -11.81 -10.33
N ARG A 43 31.15 -12.51 -11.19
CA ARG A 43 31.52 -12.76 -12.58
C ARG A 43 31.59 -11.47 -13.41
N ILE A 44 30.64 -10.56 -13.24
CA ILE A 44 30.63 -9.26 -13.91
C ILE A 44 31.85 -8.46 -13.47
N ALA A 45 32.10 -8.36 -12.17
CA ALA A 45 33.26 -7.66 -11.62
C ALA A 45 34.59 -8.28 -12.12
N ALA A 46 34.71 -9.60 -12.17
CA ALA A 46 35.89 -10.27 -12.69
C ALA A 46 36.11 -9.97 -14.19
N ALA A 47 35.05 -9.94 -15.00
CA ALA A 47 35.15 -9.55 -16.40
C ALA A 47 35.62 -8.09 -16.56
N LEU A 48 35.07 -7.16 -15.76
CA LEU A 48 35.51 -5.76 -15.74
C LEU A 48 37.00 -5.62 -15.41
N VAL A 49 37.50 -6.38 -14.43
CA VAL A 49 38.93 -6.40 -14.06
C VAL A 49 39.81 -6.92 -15.22
N LEU A 50 39.34 -7.93 -15.94
CA LEU A 50 40.03 -8.48 -17.11
C LEU A 50 40.07 -7.49 -18.27
N ASP A 51 39.00 -6.71 -18.46
CA ASP A 51 38.91 -5.63 -19.46
C ASP A 51 39.69 -4.37 -19.05
N GLY A 52 40.37 -4.39 -17.91
CA GLY A 52 41.27 -3.32 -17.44
C GLY A 52 40.65 -2.35 -16.45
N PHE A 53 39.39 -2.54 -16.05
CA PHE A 53 38.73 -1.72 -15.04
C PHE A 53 39.12 -2.17 -13.61
N ARG A 54 40.33 -1.76 -13.19
CA ARG A 54 41.00 -2.22 -11.96
C ARG A 54 40.94 -1.20 -10.82
N ILE A 55 39.73 -0.73 -10.51
CA ILE A 55 39.50 0.10 -9.32
C ILE A 55 39.17 -0.76 -8.11
N GLU A 56 39.61 -0.35 -6.92
CA GLU A 56 39.58 -1.18 -5.70
C GLU A 56 38.19 -1.79 -5.42
N PRO A 57 37.07 -1.04 -5.43
CA PRO A 57 35.76 -1.62 -5.15
C PRO A 57 35.32 -2.71 -6.15
N VAL A 58 35.75 -2.60 -7.41
CA VAL A 58 35.45 -3.63 -8.43
C VAL A 58 36.35 -4.85 -8.25
N MET A 59 37.63 -4.64 -7.93
CA MET A 59 38.55 -5.75 -7.61
C MET A 59 38.08 -6.51 -6.36
N GLU A 60 37.52 -5.80 -5.38
CA GLU A 60 36.94 -6.41 -4.18
C GLU A 60 35.76 -7.33 -4.48
N LEU A 61 34.87 -6.93 -5.39
CA LEU A 61 33.76 -7.76 -5.88
C LEU A 61 34.27 -8.93 -6.72
N ALA A 62 35.30 -8.71 -7.55
CA ALA A 62 35.90 -9.77 -8.36
C ALA A 62 36.55 -10.85 -7.48
N ALA A 63 37.14 -10.47 -6.35
CA ALA A 63 37.86 -11.36 -5.43
C ALA A 63 36.95 -12.27 -4.58
N LEU A 64 35.64 -12.05 -4.56
CA LEU A 64 34.69 -12.84 -3.75
C LEU A 64 34.79 -14.34 -4.05
N GLY A 65 34.70 -15.17 -3.02
CA GLY A 65 34.80 -16.64 -3.16
C GLY A 65 36.14 -17.10 -3.71
N ALA A 66 37.23 -16.39 -3.38
CA ALA A 66 38.57 -16.58 -3.95
C ALA A 66 38.55 -16.48 -5.49
N PHE A 67 38.16 -15.31 -6.00
CA PHE A 67 38.03 -15.04 -7.44
C PHE A 67 37.05 -15.99 -8.14
N GLY A 68 35.97 -16.35 -7.47
CA GLY A 68 34.93 -17.24 -7.99
C GLY A 68 35.24 -18.74 -7.92
N ALA A 69 36.41 -19.15 -7.42
CA ALA A 69 36.78 -20.56 -7.27
C ALA A 69 35.84 -21.33 -6.32
N TYR A 70 35.26 -20.64 -5.33
CA TYR A 70 34.32 -21.20 -4.36
C TYR A 70 32.96 -20.46 -4.38
N PRO A 71 32.04 -20.82 -5.29
CA PRO A 71 30.75 -20.13 -5.43
C PRO A 71 29.92 -20.07 -4.14
N GLY A 72 30.00 -21.10 -3.29
CA GLY A 72 29.31 -21.14 -1.99
C GLY A 72 29.78 -20.07 -0.98
N ASN A 73 30.99 -19.52 -1.16
CA ASN A 73 31.55 -18.51 -0.28
C ASN A 73 31.25 -17.08 -0.74
N ILE A 74 30.90 -16.86 -2.02
CA ILE A 74 30.73 -15.52 -2.61
C ILE A 74 29.72 -14.67 -1.83
N PHE A 75 28.55 -15.23 -1.49
CA PHE A 75 27.53 -14.46 -0.78
C PHE A 75 27.95 -14.10 0.66
N ARG A 76 28.62 -15.02 1.36
CA ARG A 76 29.17 -14.76 2.69
C ARG A 76 30.19 -13.65 2.63
N ASP A 77 31.11 -13.71 1.66
CA ASP A 77 32.17 -12.71 1.49
C ASP A 77 31.56 -11.34 1.14
N LEU A 78 30.53 -11.29 0.28
CA LEU A 78 29.79 -10.07 -0.04
C LEU A 78 29.14 -9.46 1.20
N LYS A 79 28.46 -10.27 2.02
CA LYS A 79 27.84 -9.83 3.29
C LYS A 79 28.90 -9.36 4.28
N SER A 80 30.06 -9.99 4.32
CA SER A 80 31.16 -9.59 5.21
C SER A 80 31.74 -8.22 4.83
N LYS A 81 31.87 -7.94 3.53
CA LYS A 81 32.41 -6.67 3.01
C LYS A 81 31.39 -5.54 3.08
N HIS A 82 30.24 -5.70 2.44
CA HIS A 82 29.26 -4.62 2.30
C HIS A 82 28.13 -4.67 3.33
N GLY A 83 28.01 -5.74 4.13
CA GLY A 83 26.95 -5.87 5.13
C GLY A 83 27.23 -5.19 6.47
N LYS A 84 28.50 -4.89 6.78
CA LYS A 84 28.87 -4.11 7.98
C LYS A 84 28.56 -2.62 7.83
N ALA A 85 28.52 -2.11 6.60
CA ALA A 85 28.19 -0.72 6.29
C ALA A 85 26.68 -0.42 6.36
N VAL A 86 25.83 -1.45 6.45
CA VAL A 86 24.38 -1.27 6.46
C VAL A 86 23.94 -0.62 7.78
N GLN A 87 23.53 0.65 7.72
CA GLN A 87 23.11 1.43 8.89
C GLN A 87 21.62 1.29 9.24
N VAL A 88 20.81 0.72 8.34
CA VAL A 88 19.39 0.46 8.63
C VAL A 88 19.27 -0.52 9.81
N ALA A 89 18.28 -0.33 10.69
CA ALA A 89 18.11 -1.17 11.87
C ALA A 89 18.03 -2.68 11.54
N GLU A 90 18.60 -3.52 12.41
CA GLU A 90 18.51 -4.98 12.26
C GLU A 90 17.08 -5.49 12.51
N PRO A 91 16.64 -6.56 11.81
CA PRO A 91 15.33 -7.16 12.05
C PRO A 91 15.17 -7.65 13.49
N TYR A 92 14.09 -7.22 14.12
CA TYR A 92 13.59 -7.78 15.35
C TYR A 92 13.09 -9.21 15.09
N LYS A 93 13.68 -10.18 15.79
CA LYS A 93 13.34 -11.60 15.64
C LYS A 93 12.22 -11.97 16.60
N LEU A 94 11.08 -12.35 16.04
CA LEU A 94 9.88 -12.76 16.78
C LEU A 94 9.72 -14.27 16.69
N ARG A 95 9.55 -14.94 17.82
CA ARG A 95 9.19 -16.37 17.86
C ARG A 95 7.69 -16.49 17.65
N VAL A 96 7.26 -16.95 16.48
CA VAL A 96 5.84 -17.06 16.13
C VAL A 96 5.42 -18.51 15.92
N PRO A 97 4.19 -18.87 16.31
CA PRO A 97 3.60 -20.16 15.93
C PRO A 97 3.48 -20.26 14.41
N VAL A 98 3.77 -21.42 13.86
CA VAL A 98 3.58 -21.71 12.43
C VAL A 98 2.91 -23.04 12.23
N LEU A 99 2.21 -23.18 11.10
CA LEU A 99 1.77 -24.50 10.63
C LEU A 99 2.92 -25.16 9.88
N ASP A 100 3.39 -26.27 10.40
CA ASP A 100 4.26 -27.18 9.67
C ASP A 100 3.44 -28.39 9.21
N PRO A 101 3.05 -28.44 7.92
CA PRO A 101 2.26 -29.55 7.40
C PRO A 101 3.02 -30.88 7.38
N ARG A 102 4.34 -30.87 7.63
CA ARG A 102 5.21 -32.04 7.60
C ARG A 102 5.59 -32.55 8.99
N SER A 103 5.22 -31.86 10.08
CA SER A 103 5.53 -32.28 11.46
C SER A 103 4.32 -32.81 12.24
N ALA A 104 4.60 -33.60 13.28
CA ALA A 104 3.65 -33.97 14.34
C ALA A 104 4.27 -33.58 15.71
N PRO A 105 3.70 -32.65 16.48
CA PRO A 105 2.50 -31.85 16.18
C PRO A 105 2.69 -30.91 14.97
N ARG A 106 1.59 -30.53 14.32
CA ARG A 106 1.57 -29.66 13.11
C ARG A 106 1.86 -28.19 13.40
N GLN A 107 2.26 -27.87 14.63
CA GLN A 107 2.63 -26.53 15.07
C GLN A 107 4.05 -26.55 15.60
N SER A 108 4.83 -25.57 15.16
CA SER A 108 6.17 -25.30 15.66
C SER A 108 6.35 -23.79 15.87
N LEU A 109 7.44 -23.41 16.52
CA LEU A 109 7.83 -22.01 16.70
C LEU A 109 9.01 -21.69 15.78
N GLU A 110 8.86 -20.67 14.96
CA GLU A 110 9.87 -20.22 14.00
C GLU A 110 10.12 -18.71 14.15
N ASP A 111 11.27 -18.25 13.63
CA ASP A 111 11.64 -16.85 13.69
C ASP A 111 11.01 -16.08 12.53
N ALA A 112 10.15 -15.12 12.83
CA ALA A 112 9.71 -14.07 11.91
C ALA A 112 10.61 -12.83 12.06
N GLY A 113 10.91 -12.18 10.92
CA GLY A 113 11.67 -10.94 10.91
C GLY A 113 10.75 -9.73 10.79
N MET A 114 10.92 -8.76 11.69
CA MET A 114 10.22 -7.47 11.64
C MET A 114 11.22 -6.33 11.66
N LEU A 115 11.06 -5.34 10.77
CA LEU A 115 11.68 -4.04 10.95
C LEU A 115 10.70 -3.19 11.76
N LEU A 116 11.01 -2.97 13.04
CA LEU A 116 10.14 -2.22 13.94
C LEU A 116 10.05 -0.76 13.46
N PRO A 117 8.85 -0.21 13.25
CA PRO A 117 8.68 1.17 12.81
C PRO A 117 9.52 2.22 13.56
N HIS A 118 9.60 2.17 14.90
CA HIS A 118 10.37 3.15 15.69
C HIS A 118 11.89 2.99 15.52
N ASP A 119 12.38 1.76 15.41
CA ASP A 119 13.79 1.49 15.15
C ASP A 119 14.19 1.94 13.74
N LEU A 120 13.32 1.67 12.76
CA LEU A 120 13.53 2.06 11.37
C LEU A 120 13.54 3.58 11.24
N PHE A 121 12.54 4.25 11.82
CA PHE A 121 12.46 5.71 11.94
C PHE A 121 13.74 6.31 12.53
N CYS A 122 14.18 5.79 13.68
CA CYS A 122 15.42 6.21 14.33
C CYS A 122 16.65 5.96 13.46
N SER A 123 16.75 4.81 12.79
CA SER A 123 17.89 4.54 11.88
C SER A 123 17.91 5.46 10.67
N ILE A 124 16.75 5.82 10.10
CA ILE A 124 16.69 6.77 9.00
C ILE A 124 17.14 8.15 9.47
N GLY A 125 16.54 8.66 10.56
CA GLY A 125 16.83 10.02 11.02
C GLY A 125 18.25 10.23 11.57
N ARG A 126 18.91 9.18 12.08
CA ARG A 126 20.29 9.27 12.57
C ARG A 126 21.34 9.06 11.47
N GLU A 127 21.10 8.10 10.58
CA GLU A 127 22.13 7.60 9.68
C GLU A 127 21.94 8.10 8.24
N TYR A 128 20.76 8.62 7.90
CA TYR A 128 20.43 9.17 6.59
C TYR A 128 19.64 10.49 6.74
N PRO A 129 20.17 11.51 7.45
CA PRO A 129 19.45 12.74 7.75
C PRO A 129 18.94 13.45 6.48
N ASP A 130 19.74 13.48 5.40
CA ASP A 130 19.35 14.07 4.11
C ASP A 130 18.12 13.37 3.48
N GLN A 131 17.99 12.06 3.71
CA GLN A 131 16.88 11.26 3.19
C GLN A 131 15.66 11.30 4.10
N PHE A 132 15.85 11.46 5.41
CA PHE A 132 14.77 11.50 6.39
C PHE A 132 13.70 12.54 6.01
N ASP A 133 14.14 13.74 5.65
CA ASP A 133 13.25 14.85 5.27
C ASP A 133 12.39 14.50 4.05
N SER A 134 13.01 13.90 3.04
CA SER A 134 12.35 13.54 1.78
C SER A 134 11.44 12.31 1.92
N ILE A 135 11.91 11.28 2.64
CA ILE A 135 11.16 10.04 2.89
C ILE A 135 9.86 10.34 3.65
N PHE A 136 9.94 11.16 4.70
CA PHE A 136 8.78 11.48 5.53
C PHE A 136 8.03 12.73 5.07
N GLY A 137 8.51 13.46 4.06
CA GLY A 137 7.84 14.64 3.51
C GLY A 137 7.73 15.76 4.54
N ILE A 138 8.83 16.09 5.20
CA ILE A 138 8.87 17.01 6.34
C ILE A 138 8.46 18.43 5.95
N ALA A 139 8.87 18.88 4.76
CA ALA A 139 8.52 20.20 4.24
C ALA A 139 7.00 20.43 4.13
N ASP A 140 6.22 19.36 3.93
CA ASP A 140 4.78 19.42 3.74
C ASP A 140 3.98 19.26 5.04
N LEU A 141 4.63 18.95 6.18
CA LEU A 141 3.93 18.77 7.47
C LEU A 141 3.10 20.01 7.87
N PRO A 142 3.60 21.26 7.79
CA PRO A 142 2.79 22.41 8.17
C PRO A 142 1.56 22.59 7.28
N SER A 143 1.67 22.27 5.99
CA SER A 143 0.54 22.32 5.05
C SER A 143 -0.51 21.27 5.40
N PHE A 144 -0.07 20.03 5.68
CA PHE A 144 -0.96 18.96 6.11
C PHE A 144 -1.72 19.34 7.38
N TRP A 145 -1.01 19.67 8.45
CA TRP A 145 -1.61 19.97 9.76
C TRP A 145 -2.47 21.23 9.73
N GLY A 146 -2.12 22.21 8.91
CA GLY A 146 -2.93 23.41 8.69
C GLY A 146 -4.27 23.15 7.99
N GLN A 147 -4.42 22.02 7.29
CA GLN A 147 -5.66 21.61 6.64
C GLN A 147 -6.53 20.68 7.50
N ILE A 148 -5.96 20.02 8.51
CA ILE A 148 -6.71 19.13 9.39
C ILE A 148 -7.78 19.92 10.14
N ARG A 149 -8.99 19.36 10.15
CA ARG A 149 -10.16 20.02 10.72
C ARG A 149 -10.14 19.91 12.24
N SER A 150 -10.61 20.94 12.93
CA SER A 150 -10.75 20.87 14.39
C SER A 150 -11.76 19.80 14.87
N ASP A 151 -12.67 19.36 14.01
CA ASP A 151 -13.63 18.28 14.26
C ASP A 151 -13.19 16.92 13.67
N ASP A 152 -11.91 16.75 13.36
CA ASP A 152 -11.37 15.47 12.88
C ASP A 152 -11.57 14.36 13.91
N PHE A 153 -11.88 13.16 13.43
CA PHE A 153 -12.21 12.02 14.28
C PHE A 153 -11.00 11.44 15.03
N HIS A 154 -9.77 11.76 14.59
CA HIS A 154 -8.56 11.41 15.33
C HIS A 154 -8.42 12.20 16.64
N PHE A 155 -9.09 13.35 16.76
CA PHE A 155 -9.04 14.14 17.97
C PHE A 155 -10.03 13.60 19.01
N GLY A 156 -9.50 13.20 20.15
CA GLY A 156 -10.23 12.48 21.19
C GLY A 156 -9.45 12.42 22.49
N ALA A 157 -9.79 11.50 23.39
CA ALA A 157 -9.16 11.41 24.71
C ALA A 157 -7.63 11.26 24.65
N ASP A 158 -7.13 10.57 23.63
CA ASP A 158 -5.70 10.23 23.50
C ASP A 158 -4.91 11.30 22.72
N LEU A 159 -5.57 12.13 21.91
CA LEU A 159 -4.93 13.13 21.06
C LEU A 159 -5.80 14.38 20.93
N GLN A 160 -5.27 15.52 21.34
CA GLN A 160 -5.88 16.84 21.19
C GLN A 160 -5.13 17.65 20.12
N PRO A 161 -5.81 18.58 19.40
CA PRO A 161 -5.19 19.37 18.34
C PRO A 161 -3.96 20.18 18.80
N ASP A 162 -3.97 20.70 20.04
CA ASP A 162 -2.88 21.51 20.61
C ASP A 162 -1.63 20.70 20.98
N GLN A 163 -1.73 19.37 20.98
CA GLN A 163 -0.59 18.46 21.20
C GLN A 163 0.20 18.18 19.91
N ILE A 164 -0.32 18.63 18.75
CA ILE A 164 0.34 18.45 17.45
C ILE A 164 1.37 19.55 17.24
N ASP A 165 2.65 19.17 17.25
CA ASP A 165 3.70 19.99 16.64
C ASP A 165 3.66 19.81 15.12
N SER A 166 3.25 20.84 14.38
CA SER A 166 3.11 20.82 12.92
C SER A 166 4.43 20.67 12.16
N HIS A 167 5.58 20.77 12.84
CA HIS A 167 6.91 20.62 12.25
C HIS A 167 7.57 19.28 12.61
N HIS A 168 7.10 18.58 13.64
CA HIS A 168 7.75 17.37 14.16
C HIS A 168 6.82 16.16 14.30
N THR A 169 5.52 16.32 14.06
CA THR A 169 4.55 15.22 14.06
C THR A 169 4.31 14.74 12.64
N ILE A 170 4.65 13.49 12.32
CA ILE A 170 4.48 12.91 10.98
C ILE A 170 3.19 12.09 10.93
N PRO A 171 2.24 12.42 10.02
CA PRO A 171 1.03 11.62 9.82
C PRO A 171 1.37 10.38 8.98
N MET A 172 1.19 9.21 9.56
CA MET A 172 1.60 7.93 8.97
C MET A 172 0.42 7.13 8.45
N TRP A 173 0.67 6.33 7.43
CA TRP A 173 -0.23 5.25 7.03
C TRP A 173 0.41 3.89 7.30
N LEU A 174 -0.44 2.89 7.57
CA LEU A 174 -0.08 1.48 7.63
C LEU A 174 -0.88 0.74 6.57
N HIS A 175 -0.19 -0.01 5.74
CA HIS A 175 -0.74 -0.78 4.63
C HIS A 175 -0.54 -2.28 4.87
N GLY A 176 -1.54 -3.07 4.48
CA GLY A 176 -1.37 -4.52 4.36
C GLY A 176 -1.97 -5.08 3.09
N ASP A 177 -1.26 -6.03 2.47
CA ASP A 177 -1.71 -6.70 1.27
C ASP A 177 -1.13 -8.12 1.13
N GLY A 178 -1.84 -8.96 0.40
CA GLY A 178 -1.45 -10.30 0.03
C GLY A 178 -0.86 -10.40 -1.36
N VAL A 179 0.46 -10.59 -1.47
CA VAL A 179 1.15 -10.64 -2.77
C VAL A 179 1.69 -12.04 -3.09
N ALA A 180 1.57 -12.46 -4.35
CA ALA A 180 2.15 -13.71 -4.84
C ALA A 180 3.65 -13.55 -5.12
N PHE A 181 4.47 -14.47 -4.62
CA PHE A 181 5.92 -14.52 -4.92
C PHE A 181 6.33 -15.78 -5.71
N GLY A 182 5.37 -16.66 -5.99
CA GLY A 182 5.48 -17.81 -6.88
C GLY A 182 4.08 -18.30 -7.28
N GLU A 183 3.98 -19.23 -8.22
CA GLU A 183 2.69 -19.64 -8.82
C GLU A 183 1.61 -20.06 -7.81
N ARG A 184 2.01 -20.66 -6.68
CA ARG A 184 1.10 -21.17 -5.64
C ARG A 184 1.39 -20.59 -4.26
N ASP A 185 2.26 -19.59 -4.20
CA ASP A 185 2.86 -19.13 -2.97
C ASP A 185 2.69 -17.60 -2.83
N SER A 186 2.13 -17.19 -1.70
CA SER A 186 1.89 -15.78 -1.39
C SER A 186 2.33 -15.42 0.03
N LEU A 187 2.72 -14.15 0.17
CA LEU A 187 2.99 -13.49 1.44
C LEU A 187 1.77 -12.63 1.82
N MET A 188 1.56 -12.46 3.11
CA MET A 188 0.90 -11.26 3.63
C MET A 188 2.03 -10.31 4.05
N VAL A 189 1.97 -9.07 3.59
CA VAL A 189 2.99 -8.03 3.77
C VAL A 189 2.37 -6.86 4.52
N LEU A 190 3.09 -6.31 5.50
CA LEU A 190 2.78 -5.07 6.19
C LEU A 190 3.89 -4.06 5.90
N SER A 191 3.48 -2.84 5.55
CA SER A 191 4.35 -1.72 5.23
C SER A 191 3.75 -0.42 5.74
N PHE A 192 4.56 0.59 5.98
CA PHE A 192 4.10 1.91 6.45
C PHE A 192 4.84 3.03 5.72
N GLY A 193 4.39 4.27 5.93
CA GLY A 193 5.06 5.46 5.40
C GLY A 193 4.35 6.73 5.83
N SER A 194 4.81 7.88 5.31
CA SER A 194 4.19 9.19 5.58
C SER A 194 3.10 9.52 4.55
N LEU A 195 2.02 10.15 5.00
CA LEU A 195 0.98 10.75 4.14
C LEU A 195 1.49 11.99 3.39
N THR A 196 2.54 12.65 3.87
CA THR A 196 3.13 13.85 3.23
C THR A 196 4.28 13.53 2.28
N SER A 197 4.65 12.25 2.14
CA SER A 197 5.72 11.86 1.23
C SER A 197 5.26 11.84 -0.24
N SER A 198 6.02 12.50 -1.11
CA SER A 198 5.78 12.54 -2.56
C SER A 198 6.67 11.58 -3.35
N LEU A 199 7.67 10.95 -2.74
CA LEU A 199 8.64 10.10 -3.44
C LEU A 199 8.02 8.84 -4.04
N ALA A 200 8.78 8.20 -4.94
CA ALA A 200 8.46 6.89 -5.47
C ALA A 200 8.30 5.82 -4.36
N PRO A 201 7.46 4.79 -4.57
CA PRO A 201 7.24 3.74 -3.58
C PRO A 201 8.52 3.08 -3.07
N SER A 202 9.49 2.89 -3.95
CA SER A 202 10.75 2.20 -3.63
C SER A 202 11.62 2.96 -2.61
N SER A 203 11.38 4.27 -2.45
CA SER A 203 12.12 5.16 -1.56
C SER A 203 11.33 5.53 -0.30
N ALA A 204 10.00 5.70 -0.40
CA ALA A 204 9.15 6.17 0.69
C ALA A 204 8.33 5.10 1.43
N CYS A 205 8.09 3.94 0.82
CA CYS A 205 7.39 2.86 1.51
C CYS A 205 8.38 2.05 2.35
N LEU A 206 8.05 1.88 3.62
CA LEU A 206 8.91 1.23 4.60
C LEU A 206 8.33 -0.14 4.97
N PHE A 207 9.19 -1.16 5.00
CA PHE A 207 8.77 -2.52 5.37
C PHE A 207 8.56 -2.65 6.88
N CYS A 208 7.48 -3.34 7.30
CA CYS A 208 7.31 -3.80 8.68
C CYS A 208 7.61 -5.30 8.80
N ALA A 209 6.78 -6.12 8.15
CA ALA A 209 6.81 -7.57 8.30
C ALA A 209 6.20 -8.26 7.07
N ALA A 210 6.64 -9.49 6.80
CA ALA A 210 5.97 -10.36 5.84
C ALA A 210 6.01 -11.81 6.31
N PHE A 211 4.94 -12.55 6.03
CA PHE A 211 4.86 -13.96 6.37
C PHE A 211 4.12 -14.76 5.30
N ALA A 212 4.55 -16.00 5.07
CA ALA A 212 3.96 -16.87 4.05
C ALA A 212 2.58 -17.36 4.48
N LYS A 213 1.55 -17.10 3.65
CA LYS A 213 0.16 -17.44 3.97
C LYS A 213 -0.04 -18.94 4.22
N LYS A 214 0.65 -19.80 3.45
CA LYS A 214 0.50 -21.27 3.52
C LYS A 214 0.98 -21.92 4.83
N VAL A 215 1.81 -21.23 5.62
CA VAL A 215 2.35 -21.73 6.91
C VAL A 215 1.86 -20.86 8.08
N THR A 216 0.87 -20.00 7.85
CA THR A 216 0.25 -19.19 8.89
C THR A 216 -0.64 -20.06 9.77
N ALA A 217 -0.36 -20.09 11.07
CA ALA A 217 -1.22 -20.69 12.08
C ALA A 217 -2.32 -19.72 12.50
N THR A 218 -3.55 -20.23 12.54
CA THR A 218 -4.75 -19.50 12.98
C THR A 218 -5.38 -20.24 14.15
N SER A 219 -5.67 -19.55 15.25
CA SER A 219 -6.30 -20.15 16.43
C SER A 219 -7.41 -19.25 16.97
N ALA A 220 -8.64 -19.77 17.01
CA ALA A 220 -9.78 -19.09 17.61
C ALA A 220 -9.88 -19.32 19.13
N LYS A 221 -9.14 -20.31 19.67
CA LYS A 221 -9.24 -20.73 21.08
C LYS A 221 -8.13 -20.17 21.96
N ASN A 222 -6.94 -20.00 21.39
CA ASN A 222 -5.77 -19.48 22.09
C ASN A 222 -5.03 -18.51 21.16
N GLU A 223 -5.16 -17.22 21.43
CA GLU A 223 -4.56 -16.16 20.64
C GLU A 223 -3.03 -16.27 20.56
N GLY A 224 -2.39 -16.86 21.58
CA GLY A 224 -0.95 -17.11 21.59
C GLY A 224 -0.48 -18.08 20.49
N ASP A 225 -1.40 -18.86 19.91
CA ASP A 225 -1.11 -19.83 18.85
C ASP A 225 -1.37 -19.28 17.43
N ASP A 226 -1.75 -18.00 17.30
CA ASP A 226 -1.98 -17.33 16.01
C ASP A 226 -0.72 -16.57 15.55
N THR A 227 -0.23 -16.89 14.34
CA THR A 227 1.00 -16.28 13.80
C THR A 227 0.88 -14.77 13.71
N TRP A 228 -0.21 -14.27 13.12
CA TRP A 228 -0.34 -12.84 12.84
C TRP A 228 -0.68 -12.05 14.09
N ARG A 229 -1.40 -12.61 15.06
CA ARG A 229 -1.61 -11.97 16.37
C ARG A 229 -0.27 -11.68 17.05
N ASN A 230 0.65 -12.65 17.05
CA ASN A 230 2.00 -12.51 17.61
C ASN A 230 2.89 -11.55 16.81
N ILE A 231 2.59 -11.28 15.54
CA ILE A 231 3.26 -10.25 14.73
C ILE A 231 2.66 -8.87 15.01
N TRP A 232 1.33 -8.76 15.07
CA TRP A 232 0.62 -7.50 15.25
C TRP A 232 0.84 -6.86 16.62
N GLN A 233 1.05 -7.64 17.67
CA GLN A 233 1.32 -7.12 19.01
C GLN A 233 2.61 -6.27 19.08
N PRO A 234 3.80 -6.79 18.69
CA PRO A 234 5.02 -5.98 18.57
C PRO A 234 4.89 -4.81 17.59
N LEU A 235 4.14 -4.97 16.50
CA LEU A 235 3.93 -3.88 15.54
C LEU A 235 3.15 -2.72 16.17
N ALA A 236 2.02 -3.02 16.83
CA ALA A 236 1.22 -2.03 17.52
C ALA A 236 2.03 -1.32 18.62
N TRP A 237 2.75 -2.09 19.43
CA TRP A 237 3.68 -1.55 20.43
C TRP A 237 4.72 -0.61 19.81
N SER A 238 5.32 -0.98 18.69
CA SER A 238 6.29 -0.12 18.01
C SER A 238 5.68 1.16 17.44
N LEU A 239 4.43 1.13 17.00
CA LEU A 239 3.71 2.31 16.53
C LEU A 239 3.33 3.23 17.70
N GLU A 240 3.04 2.66 18.87
CA GLU A 240 2.84 3.42 20.11
C GLU A 240 4.13 4.17 20.52
N CYS A 241 5.30 3.54 20.38
CA CYS A 241 6.58 4.22 20.60
C CYS A 241 6.79 5.42 19.66
N LEU A 242 6.33 5.32 18.40
CA LEU A 242 6.33 6.44 17.46
C LEU A 242 5.38 7.56 17.89
N PHE A 243 4.19 7.20 18.39
CA PHE A 243 3.21 8.15 18.89
C PHE A 243 3.75 8.92 20.11
N GLU A 244 4.39 8.22 21.05
CA GLU A 244 5.03 8.83 22.22
C GLU A 244 6.26 9.67 21.86
N GLY A 245 6.94 9.36 20.76
CA GLY A 245 8.19 10.00 20.35
C GLY A 245 9.42 9.48 21.10
N LYS A 246 9.33 8.29 21.72
CA LYS A 246 10.38 7.75 22.60
C LYS A 246 10.76 6.32 22.29
N HIS A 247 12.03 6.01 22.56
CA HIS A 247 12.51 4.64 22.62
C HIS A 247 11.94 3.93 23.86
N PRO A 248 11.41 2.71 23.71
CA PRO A 248 10.79 2.00 24.81
C PRO A 248 11.82 1.52 25.84
N GLU A 249 11.48 1.62 27.12
CA GLU A 249 12.35 1.16 28.22
C GLU A 249 12.55 -0.37 28.25
N ARG A 250 11.57 -1.11 27.72
CA ARG A 250 11.46 -2.58 27.76
C ARG A 250 11.00 -3.08 26.41
N SER A 251 11.21 -4.36 26.10
CA SER A 251 10.66 -4.98 24.90
C SER A 251 9.13 -5.06 24.93
N HIS A 252 8.51 -5.36 23.79
CA HIS A 252 7.05 -5.52 23.62
C HIS A 252 6.39 -6.47 24.63
N ASP A 253 7.14 -7.44 25.19
CA ASP A 253 6.69 -8.40 26.20
C ASP A 253 7.07 -8.00 27.64
N GLY A 254 7.49 -6.75 27.85
CA GLY A 254 7.82 -6.18 29.16
C GLY A 254 9.18 -6.58 29.72
N LYS A 255 10.00 -7.32 28.96
CA LYS A 255 11.34 -7.75 29.41
C LYS A 255 12.37 -6.62 29.28
N PRO A 256 13.37 -6.56 30.18
CA PRO A 256 14.46 -5.62 30.04
C PRO A 256 15.30 -5.93 28.80
N TRP A 257 15.87 -4.89 28.19
CA TRP A 257 16.82 -5.05 27.10
C TRP A 257 18.09 -5.77 27.56
N GLN A 258 18.71 -6.54 26.67
CA GLN A 258 20.01 -7.15 26.95
C GLN A 258 21.08 -6.04 27.07
N PRO A 259 21.87 -6.01 28.16
CA PRO A 259 22.91 -5.00 28.35
C PRO A 259 23.88 -4.93 27.16
N GLY A 260 24.28 -3.72 26.77
CA GLY A 260 25.21 -3.47 25.66
C GLY A 260 24.58 -3.51 24.27
N THR A 261 23.29 -3.82 24.14
CA THR A 261 22.58 -3.70 22.85
C THR A 261 22.22 -2.25 22.54
N ARG A 262 22.06 -1.92 21.25
CA ARG A 262 21.60 -0.58 20.79
C ARG A 262 20.32 -0.15 21.50
N ARG A 263 19.34 -1.04 21.61
CA ARG A 263 18.05 -0.74 22.28
C ARG A 263 18.22 -0.49 23.77
N ALA A 264 19.10 -1.23 24.47
CA ALA A 264 19.41 -0.94 25.87
C ALA A 264 20.03 0.44 26.06
N ASN A 265 20.90 0.86 25.12
CA ASN A 265 21.56 2.17 25.19
C ASN A 265 20.62 3.34 24.87
N LEU A 266 19.52 3.10 24.14
CA LEU A 266 18.55 4.12 23.74
C LEU A 266 17.29 4.14 24.61
N ALA A 267 17.09 3.14 25.46
CA ALA A 267 15.90 2.98 26.31
C ALA A 267 15.52 4.29 27.04
N GLY A 268 14.26 4.73 26.86
CA GLY A 268 13.68 5.91 27.48
C GLY A 268 14.08 7.26 26.86
N GLN A 269 15.01 7.28 25.89
CA GLN A 269 15.41 8.50 25.19
C GLN A 269 14.42 8.88 24.09
N ASP A 270 14.43 10.14 23.68
CA ASP A 270 13.69 10.58 22.50
C ASP A 270 14.19 9.83 21.25
N LEU A 271 13.28 9.58 20.29
CA LEU A 271 13.61 8.78 19.10
C LEU A 271 14.81 9.34 18.34
N LEU A 272 14.83 10.66 18.16
CA LEU A 272 15.87 11.41 17.49
C LEU A 272 16.32 12.59 18.37
N PRO A 273 17.63 12.91 18.41
CA PRO A 273 18.13 14.04 19.18
C PRO A 273 17.84 15.40 18.51
N THR A 274 17.40 15.40 17.25
CA THR A 274 17.23 16.59 16.40
C THR A 274 15.86 17.27 16.55
N GLY A 275 14.99 16.78 17.43
CA GLY A 275 13.69 17.38 17.68
C GLY A 275 12.72 16.42 18.38
N PRO A 276 11.56 16.91 18.83
CA PRO A 276 10.52 16.11 19.49
C PRO A 276 9.72 15.27 18.47
N TRP A 277 10.43 14.53 17.62
CA TRP A 277 9.87 13.80 16.49
C TRP A 277 8.89 12.71 16.93
N LYS A 278 7.71 12.71 16.30
CA LYS A 278 6.63 11.75 16.53
C LYS A 278 6.05 11.24 15.22
N GLY A 279 5.48 10.04 15.26
CA GLY A 279 4.69 9.47 14.17
C GLY A 279 3.31 9.08 14.67
N ILE A 280 2.25 9.59 14.05
CA ILE A 280 0.86 9.24 14.40
C ILE A 280 0.31 8.35 13.30
N LEU A 281 -0.18 7.16 13.64
CA LEU A 281 -0.87 6.31 12.69
C LEU A 281 -2.23 6.90 12.35
N TRP A 282 -2.29 7.62 11.23
CA TRP A 282 -3.44 8.38 10.77
C TRP A 282 -4.33 7.59 9.80
N SER A 283 -3.78 6.58 9.13
CA SER A 283 -4.54 5.84 8.12
C SER A 283 -4.15 4.36 8.04
N LEU A 284 -5.14 3.50 8.10
CA LEU A 284 -5.07 2.08 7.78
C LEU A 284 -5.56 1.89 6.36
N VAL A 285 -4.66 1.43 5.49
CA VAL A 285 -4.84 1.39 4.05
C VAL A 285 -4.73 -0.05 3.56
N GLY A 286 -5.49 -0.40 2.53
CA GLY A 286 -5.47 -1.71 1.91
C GLY A 286 -6.78 -1.98 1.18
N ASP A 287 -6.86 -3.10 0.49
CA ASP A 287 -8.11 -3.52 -0.12
C ASP A 287 -9.12 -3.99 0.95
N TYR A 288 -10.39 -4.11 0.56
CA TYR A 288 -11.43 -4.55 1.50
C TYR A 288 -11.26 -6.03 1.89
N GLU A 289 -10.54 -6.83 1.10
CA GLU A 289 -10.23 -8.21 1.46
C GLU A 289 -9.30 -8.28 2.67
N TYR A 290 -8.25 -7.46 2.68
CA TYR A 290 -7.36 -7.25 3.81
C TYR A 290 -8.12 -6.76 5.04
N MET A 291 -8.95 -5.72 4.88
CA MET A 291 -9.73 -5.17 5.99
C MET A 291 -10.66 -6.21 6.64
N ALA A 292 -11.36 -7.01 5.83
CA ALA A 292 -12.26 -8.02 6.34
C ALA A 292 -11.51 -9.21 6.97
N ASN A 293 -10.47 -9.72 6.30
CA ASN A 293 -9.82 -10.97 6.70
C ASN A 293 -8.73 -10.79 7.77
N VAL A 294 -8.00 -9.68 7.74
CA VAL A 294 -6.92 -9.38 8.67
C VAL A 294 -7.42 -8.53 9.82
N LEU A 295 -8.02 -7.37 9.54
CA LEU A 295 -8.52 -6.46 10.57
C LEU A 295 -9.86 -6.90 11.19
N LYS A 296 -10.43 -8.01 10.69
CA LYS A 296 -11.66 -8.65 11.18
C LYS A 296 -12.91 -7.76 11.04
N LEU A 297 -12.92 -6.87 10.05
CA LEU A 297 -14.13 -6.13 9.70
C LEU A 297 -15.18 -7.03 9.04
N PRO A 298 -16.46 -6.62 8.99
CA PRO A 298 -17.52 -7.42 8.40
C PRO A 298 -17.21 -7.84 6.97
N HIS A 299 -17.33 -9.13 6.69
CA HIS A 299 -17.07 -9.67 5.37
C HIS A 299 -18.21 -9.32 4.41
N TRP A 300 -17.88 -8.92 3.17
CA TRP A 300 -18.86 -8.62 2.13
C TRP A 300 -19.81 -9.76 1.76
N LYS A 301 -19.58 -11.00 2.24
CA LYS A 301 -20.48 -12.15 2.05
C LYS A 301 -21.54 -12.25 3.15
N SER A 302 -21.32 -11.61 4.30
CA SER A 302 -22.27 -11.55 5.40
C SER A 302 -23.56 -10.80 5.03
N ASN A 303 -24.62 -11.03 5.82
CA ASN A 303 -25.87 -10.28 5.70
C ASN A 303 -25.67 -8.81 6.11
N ALA A 304 -25.12 -8.59 7.31
CA ALA A 304 -24.58 -7.30 7.75
C ALA A 304 -23.16 -7.15 7.19
N MET A 305 -23.07 -6.67 5.95
CA MET A 305 -21.83 -6.67 5.18
C MET A 305 -20.92 -5.47 5.45
N CYS A 306 -21.39 -4.41 6.10
CA CYS A 306 -20.64 -3.18 6.27
C CYS A 306 -20.27 -2.90 7.73
N GLY A 307 -19.02 -2.51 7.96
CA GLY A 307 -18.53 -2.03 9.26
C GLY A 307 -18.99 -0.62 9.61
N PHE A 308 -19.42 0.17 8.62
CA PHE A 308 -19.63 1.62 8.70
C PHE A 308 -21.10 2.05 8.68
N CYS A 309 -22.02 1.14 8.39
CA CYS A 309 -23.47 1.41 8.47
C CYS A 309 -24.23 0.16 8.92
N ASP A 310 -25.55 0.31 9.10
CA ASP A 310 -26.45 -0.78 9.49
C ASP A 310 -27.13 -1.50 8.31
N CYS A 311 -26.51 -1.48 7.13
CA CYS A 311 -27.05 -2.18 5.96
C CYS A 311 -27.20 -3.69 6.20
N ASP A 312 -28.21 -4.29 5.57
CA ASP A 312 -28.50 -5.71 5.70
C ASP A 312 -29.14 -6.23 4.41
N LYS A 313 -28.49 -7.20 3.77
CA LYS A 313 -28.95 -7.79 2.50
C LYS A 313 -30.30 -8.49 2.59
N THR A 314 -30.70 -8.91 3.78
CA THR A 314 -31.94 -9.65 4.01
C THR A 314 -33.12 -8.73 4.34
N LYS A 315 -32.86 -7.46 4.63
CA LYS A 315 -33.89 -6.48 5.02
C LYS A 315 -34.08 -5.47 3.91
N PRO A 316 -35.20 -5.50 3.16
CA PRO A 316 -35.43 -4.56 2.05
C PRO A 316 -35.30 -3.08 2.45
N ALA A 317 -35.75 -2.72 3.66
CA ALA A 317 -35.62 -1.36 4.20
C ALA A 317 -34.17 -0.93 4.50
N LYS A 318 -33.23 -1.87 4.59
CA LYS A 318 -31.80 -1.65 4.85
C LYS A 318 -30.92 -2.17 3.70
N SER A 319 -31.51 -2.36 2.51
CA SER A 319 -30.79 -2.90 1.36
C SER A 319 -29.55 -2.05 1.03
N PRO A 320 -28.38 -2.66 0.87
CA PRO A 320 -27.15 -1.94 0.52
C PRO A 320 -27.18 -1.33 -0.89
N TRP A 321 -28.15 -1.73 -1.72
CA TRP A 321 -28.27 -1.35 -3.13
C TRP A 321 -29.27 -0.22 -3.40
N ASN A 322 -29.96 0.28 -2.35
CA ASN A 322 -30.92 1.36 -2.50
C ASN A 322 -30.25 2.72 -2.20
N PHE A 323 -29.81 3.41 -3.24
CA PHE A 323 -29.13 4.71 -3.17
C PHE A 323 -30.07 5.90 -3.41
N ALA A 324 -31.21 5.71 -4.08
CA ALA A 324 -32.22 6.73 -4.30
C ALA A 324 -32.84 7.19 -2.98
N LYS A 325 -33.10 6.23 -2.08
CA LYS A 325 -33.58 6.47 -0.72
C LYS A 325 -32.95 5.44 0.23
N PRO A 326 -31.68 5.62 0.61
CA PRO A 326 -31.00 4.70 1.51
C PRO A 326 -31.77 4.65 2.83
N GLY A 327 -32.15 3.44 3.25
CA GLY A 327 -32.76 3.24 4.55
C GLY A 327 -31.75 2.79 5.61
N TRP A 328 -30.54 2.41 5.20
CA TRP A 328 -29.40 2.24 6.10
C TRP A 328 -28.91 3.59 6.61
N VAL A 329 -28.28 3.59 7.77
CA VAL A 329 -27.74 4.76 8.47
C VAL A 329 -26.26 4.50 8.75
N THR A 330 -25.43 5.47 8.36
CA THR A 330 -23.99 5.46 8.69
C THR A 330 -23.81 5.62 10.19
N LYS A 331 -22.96 4.78 10.76
CA LYS A 331 -22.55 4.83 12.16
C LYS A 331 -21.87 6.17 12.46
N GLN A 332 -22.17 6.71 13.62
CA GLN A 332 -21.53 7.90 14.18
C GLN A 332 -20.37 7.48 15.11
N PRO A 333 -19.42 8.38 15.44
CA PRO A 333 -18.29 8.07 16.33
C PRO A 333 -18.67 7.28 17.61
N ASN A 334 -19.78 7.63 18.26
CA ASN A 334 -20.28 6.93 19.46
C ASN A 334 -20.78 5.50 19.19
N ASP A 335 -21.25 5.21 17.98
CA ASP A 335 -21.69 3.87 17.57
C ASP A 335 -20.49 2.94 17.41
N PHE A 336 -19.36 3.47 16.95
CA PHE A 336 -18.11 2.73 16.80
C PHE A 336 -17.49 2.40 18.16
N GLN A 337 -17.50 3.38 19.08
CA GLN A 337 -17.09 3.14 20.44
C GLN A 337 -17.81 1.92 20.99
N ASN A 338 -19.12 1.79 20.87
CA ASN A 338 -19.86 0.65 21.43
C ASN A 338 -19.87 -0.61 20.56
N SER A 339 -19.20 -0.60 19.41
CA SER A 339 -19.24 -1.71 18.47
C SER A 339 -18.18 -2.78 18.81
N PRO A 340 -18.60 -4.04 19.05
CA PRO A 340 -17.65 -5.15 19.25
C PRO A 340 -16.70 -5.36 18.07
N VAL A 341 -17.09 -4.94 16.86
CA VAL A 341 -16.28 -4.99 15.64
C VAL A 341 -15.02 -4.11 15.76
N TRP A 342 -15.09 -3.02 16.52
CA TRP A 342 -14.02 -2.03 16.60
C TRP A 342 -13.30 -2.07 17.96
N ARG A 343 -13.96 -2.51 19.03
CA ARG A 343 -13.39 -2.55 20.39
C ARG A 343 -12.36 -3.66 20.67
N THR A 344 -12.47 -4.83 20.04
CA THR A 344 -11.84 -6.04 20.58
C THR A 344 -11.11 -6.97 19.59
N PRO A 345 -11.32 -6.95 18.26
CA PRO A 345 -10.82 -8.06 17.46
C PRO A 345 -9.33 -7.96 17.08
N HIS A 346 -8.72 -6.77 17.08
CA HIS A 346 -7.40 -6.59 16.46
C HIS A 346 -6.49 -5.58 17.22
N PRO A 347 -5.17 -5.86 17.40
CA PRO A 347 -4.29 -4.99 18.19
C PRO A 347 -4.14 -3.58 17.61
N VAL A 348 -4.31 -3.42 16.29
CA VAL A 348 -4.18 -2.12 15.63
C VAL A 348 -5.17 -1.08 16.14
N PHE A 349 -6.37 -1.50 16.58
CA PHE A 349 -7.40 -0.59 17.11
C PHE A 349 -7.19 -0.21 18.58
N GLN A 350 -6.07 -0.65 19.18
CA GLN A 350 -5.67 -0.31 20.54
C GLN A 350 -4.54 0.72 20.57
N ILE A 351 -4.04 1.13 19.40
CA ILE A 351 -3.00 2.13 19.25
C ILE A 351 -3.63 3.51 19.48
N SER A 352 -2.92 4.39 20.19
CA SER A 352 -3.38 5.76 20.43
C SER A 352 -3.69 6.49 19.12
N ALA A 353 -4.79 7.27 19.14
CA ALA A 353 -5.35 7.98 17.99
C ALA A 353 -5.83 7.11 16.82
N VAL A 354 -5.79 5.77 16.89
CA VAL A 354 -6.41 4.91 15.86
C VAL A 354 -7.89 4.74 16.16
N HIS A 355 -8.73 5.12 15.20
CA HIS A 355 -10.19 5.03 15.28
C HIS A 355 -10.76 4.24 14.10
N ASP A 356 -12.07 4.01 14.10
CA ASP A 356 -12.79 3.29 13.05
C ASP A 356 -12.63 3.94 11.66
N LEU A 357 -12.74 5.28 11.59
CA LEU A 357 -12.51 6.05 10.36
C LEU A 357 -11.02 6.14 9.99
N SER A 358 -10.09 5.68 10.83
CA SER A 358 -8.70 5.50 10.40
C SER A 358 -8.61 4.39 9.33
N VAL A 359 -9.60 3.49 9.22
CA VAL A 359 -9.70 2.55 8.08
C VAL A 359 -10.20 3.27 6.85
N GLN A 360 -9.30 3.50 5.88
CA GLN A 360 -9.55 4.32 4.71
C GLN A 360 -9.97 3.46 3.52
N PHE A 361 -11.09 3.80 2.90
CA PHE A 361 -11.58 3.12 1.72
C PHE A 361 -10.72 3.44 0.51
N ASP A 362 -10.06 2.41 -0.02
CA ASP A 362 -9.18 2.57 -1.15
C ASP A 362 -9.93 2.83 -2.47
N VAL A 363 -9.61 3.96 -3.10
CA VAL A 363 -10.13 4.39 -4.40
C VAL A 363 -9.69 3.43 -5.51
N LEU A 364 -8.48 2.88 -5.47
CA LEU A 364 -8.00 2.00 -6.54
C LEU A 364 -8.92 0.78 -6.66
N HIS A 365 -9.17 0.05 -5.58
CA HIS A 365 -9.96 -1.17 -5.58
C HIS A 365 -11.47 -0.93 -5.65
N LEU A 366 -11.98 0.11 -4.99
CA LEU A 366 -13.41 0.41 -4.99
C LEU A 366 -13.88 1.14 -6.24
N LEU A 367 -13.07 2.07 -6.74
CA LEU A 367 -13.41 2.92 -7.88
C LEU A 367 -12.82 2.32 -9.16
N ASP A 368 -11.51 2.43 -9.35
CA ASP A 368 -10.83 2.11 -10.61
C ASP A 368 -11.03 0.64 -11.00
N LEU A 369 -10.64 -0.31 -10.17
CA LEU A 369 -10.85 -1.75 -10.36
C LEU A 369 -12.26 -2.23 -9.91
N GLY A 370 -13.15 -1.29 -9.59
CA GLY A 370 -14.43 -1.57 -8.97
C GLY A 370 -15.60 -1.01 -9.74
N THR A 371 -16.23 0.03 -9.18
CA THR A 371 -17.44 0.65 -9.72
C THR A 371 -17.19 1.28 -11.09
N SER A 372 -16.02 1.86 -11.35
CA SER A 372 -15.63 2.43 -12.65
C SER A 372 -15.50 1.35 -13.72
N GLN A 373 -14.75 0.28 -13.48
CA GLN A 373 -14.66 -0.85 -14.42
C GLN A 373 -16.02 -1.51 -14.67
N THR A 374 -16.84 -1.65 -13.63
CA THR A 374 -18.18 -2.26 -13.75
C THR A 374 -19.10 -1.39 -14.62
N LEU A 375 -19.09 -0.07 -14.40
CA LEU A 375 -19.81 0.87 -15.26
C LEU A 375 -19.28 0.83 -16.69
N ALA A 376 -17.96 0.97 -16.88
CA ALA A 376 -17.33 1.00 -18.19
C ALA A 376 -17.67 -0.26 -19.00
N ALA A 377 -17.59 -1.44 -18.39
CA ALA A 377 -17.98 -2.71 -19.03
C ALA A 377 -19.44 -2.68 -19.52
N SER A 378 -20.34 -2.16 -18.68
CA SER A 378 -21.77 -2.07 -18.97
C SER A 378 -22.06 -1.12 -20.12
N VAL A 379 -21.43 0.06 -20.11
CA VAL A 379 -21.56 1.09 -21.14
C VAL A 379 -21.02 0.60 -22.48
N VAL A 380 -19.81 0.02 -22.49
CA VAL A 380 -19.20 -0.48 -23.73
C VAL A 380 -20.06 -1.58 -24.35
N LYS A 381 -20.54 -2.53 -23.53
CA LYS A 381 -21.45 -3.60 -24.00
C LYS A 381 -22.74 -3.00 -24.56
N GLU A 382 -23.34 -2.04 -23.88
CA GLU A 382 -24.59 -1.42 -24.32
C GLU A 382 -24.43 -0.70 -25.65
N ILE A 383 -23.37 0.08 -25.82
CA ILE A 383 -23.10 0.78 -27.08
C ILE A 383 -22.91 -0.22 -28.23
N ILE A 384 -22.05 -1.22 -28.04
CA ILE A 384 -21.65 -2.16 -29.11
C ILE A 384 -22.79 -3.11 -29.50
N TYR A 385 -23.59 -3.60 -28.54
CA TYR A 385 -24.60 -4.63 -28.80
C TYR A 385 -26.03 -4.08 -28.92
N HIS A 386 -26.31 -2.86 -28.47
CA HIS A 386 -27.68 -2.35 -28.38
C HIS A 386 -27.89 -0.99 -29.05
N ASP A 387 -26.89 -0.11 -29.05
CA ASP A 387 -27.08 1.25 -29.58
C ASP A 387 -26.63 1.39 -31.04
N MET A 388 -25.53 0.72 -31.42
CA MET A 388 -25.03 0.72 -32.79
C MET A 388 -25.75 -0.33 -33.65
N GLY A 389 -25.97 -0.01 -34.93
CA GLY A 389 -26.80 -0.81 -35.83
C GLY A 389 -26.07 -1.80 -36.74
N ASP A 390 -24.72 -1.76 -36.80
CA ASP A 390 -23.94 -2.69 -37.60
C ASP A 390 -23.65 -3.98 -36.83
N ASP A 391 -22.91 -4.91 -37.45
CA ASP A 391 -22.43 -6.10 -36.77
C ASP A 391 -21.45 -5.74 -35.62
N VAL A 392 -21.35 -6.64 -34.65
CA VAL A 392 -20.65 -6.40 -33.38
C VAL A 392 -19.15 -6.11 -33.58
N GLU A 393 -18.49 -6.71 -34.57
CA GLU A 393 -17.06 -6.46 -34.83
C GLU A 393 -16.85 -5.08 -35.47
N THR A 394 -17.71 -4.71 -36.43
CA THR A 394 -17.72 -3.36 -37.00
C THR A 394 -18.00 -2.30 -35.93
N ASN A 395 -18.97 -2.55 -35.04
CA ASN A 395 -19.28 -1.66 -33.92
C ASN A 395 -18.09 -1.48 -32.98
N LEU A 396 -17.41 -2.58 -32.62
CA LEU A 396 -16.19 -2.53 -31.81
C LEU A 396 -15.09 -1.71 -32.49
N GLY A 397 -14.85 -1.89 -33.79
CA GLY A 397 -13.85 -1.14 -34.54
C GLY A 397 -14.10 0.37 -34.53
N ARG A 398 -15.35 0.80 -34.80
CA ARG A 398 -15.74 2.21 -34.77
C ARG A 398 -15.69 2.82 -33.37
N PHE A 399 -16.12 2.04 -32.37
CA PHE A 399 -16.02 2.45 -30.98
C PHE A 399 -14.55 2.64 -30.57
N TRP A 400 -13.67 1.71 -30.96
CA TRP A 400 -12.24 1.79 -30.68
C TRP A 400 -11.57 3.01 -31.31
N GLU A 401 -11.90 3.33 -32.56
CA GLU A 401 -11.44 4.55 -33.22
C GLU A 401 -11.86 5.81 -32.45
N SER A 402 -13.10 5.85 -31.98
CA SER A 402 -13.63 6.97 -31.17
C SER A 402 -12.86 7.11 -29.85
N VAL A 403 -12.53 6.00 -29.20
CA VAL A 403 -11.72 5.97 -27.98
C VAL A 403 -10.34 6.59 -28.20
N TRP A 404 -9.66 6.21 -29.30
CA TRP A 404 -8.31 6.71 -29.59
C TRP A 404 -8.31 8.21 -29.91
N ASN A 405 -9.30 8.69 -30.66
CA ASN A 405 -9.48 10.09 -30.96
C ASN A 405 -9.71 10.91 -29.67
N GLU A 406 -10.58 10.43 -28.78
CA GLU A 406 -10.86 11.11 -27.52
C GLU A 406 -9.67 11.09 -26.55
N TYR A 407 -8.87 10.02 -26.51
CA TYR A 407 -7.61 10.02 -25.76
C TYR A 407 -6.65 11.10 -26.26
N GLY A 408 -6.54 11.28 -27.59
CA GLY A 408 -5.75 12.34 -28.20
C GLY A 408 -6.25 13.72 -27.80
N ARG A 409 -7.57 13.94 -27.84
CA ARG A 409 -8.21 15.21 -27.48
C ARG A 409 -8.06 15.56 -26.00
N LEU A 410 -8.17 14.57 -25.10
CA LEU A 410 -8.07 14.76 -23.65
C LEU A 410 -6.63 14.77 -23.11
N GLY A 411 -5.64 14.44 -23.94
CA GLY A 411 -4.23 14.41 -23.51
C GLY A 411 -3.93 13.34 -22.46
N SER A 412 -4.63 12.20 -22.48
CA SER A 412 -4.50 11.19 -21.44
C SER A 412 -3.12 10.52 -21.41
N SER A 413 -2.52 10.45 -20.22
CA SER A 413 -1.19 9.88 -19.96
C SER A 413 -1.20 8.36 -19.83
N SER A 414 -2.30 7.77 -19.35
CA SER A 414 -2.53 6.31 -19.35
C SER A 414 -3.64 5.97 -20.35
N ARG A 415 -3.41 4.97 -21.20
CA ARG A 415 -4.34 4.57 -22.27
C ARG A 415 -4.42 3.06 -22.34
N ILE A 416 -5.61 2.55 -22.62
CA ILE A 416 -5.78 1.16 -23.02
C ILE A 416 -5.10 0.94 -24.37
N SER A 417 -4.37 -0.17 -24.51
CA SER A 417 -3.60 -0.50 -25.72
C SER A 417 -4.42 -1.30 -26.74
N ASN A 418 -5.42 -2.04 -26.27
CA ASN A 418 -6.35 -2.79 -27.09
C ASN A 418 -7.73 -2.86 -26.42
N LEU A 419 -8.75 -3.15 -27.22
CA LEU A 419 -10.08 -3.49 -26.75
C LEU A 419 -10.63 -4.63 -27.61
N THR A 420 -11.08 -5.70 -26.97
CA THR A 420 -11.67 -6.86 -27.65
C THR A 420 -13.00 -7.21 -27.00
N LEU A 421 -13.89 -7.91 -27.73
CA LEU A 421 -15.16 -8.36 -27.15
C LEU A 421 -14.96 -9.23 -25.90
N GLY A 422 -13.96 -10.11 -25.92
CA GLY A 422 -13.62 -10.96 -24.76
C GLY A 422 -13.12 -10.19 -23.54
N MET A 423 -12.72 -8.92 -23.70
CA MET A 423 -12.42 -8.04 -22.58
C MET A 423 -13.68 -7.44 -21.96
N VAL A 424 -14.85 -7.48 -22.62
CA VAL A 424 -16.11 -6.83 -22.18
C VAL A 424 -17.15 -7.87 -21.76
N VAL A 425 -17.21 -9.02 -22.45
CA VAL A 425 -18.14 -10.12 -22.18
C VAL A 425 -17.39 -11.40 -21.83
N THR A 426 -17.92 -12.18 -20.88
CA THR A 426 -17.31 -13.43 -20.41
C THR A 426 -17.26 -14.53 -21.47
N ASP A 427 -18.28 -14.58 -22.34
CA ASP A 427 -18.37 -15.52 -23.46
C ASP A 427 -18.93 -14.79 -24.68
N THR A 428 -18.11 -14.66 -25.74
CA THR A 428 -18.51 -13.98 -26.97
C THR A 428 -19.58 -14.72 -27.76
N LYS A 429 -19.77 -16.03 -27.51
CA LYS A 429 -20.85 -16.83 -28.12
C LYS A 429 -22.18 -16.64 -27.38
N SER A 430 -22.12 -16.24 -26.11
CA SER A 430 -23.29 -16.03 -25.26
C SER A 430 -23.22 -14.67 -24.54
N PRO A 431 -23.09 -13.55 -25.27
CA PRO A 431 -22.71 -12.25 -24.71
C PRO A 431 -23.71 -11.69 -23.69
N HIS A 432 -24.96 -12.16 -23.70
CA HIS A 432 -26.03 -11.74 -22.80
C HIS A 432 -26.24 -12.67 -21.59
N LYS A 433 -25.48 -13.78 -21.48
CA LYS A 433 -25.64 -14.78 -20.41
C LYS A 433 -25.24 -14.25 -19.04
N ASP A 434 -24.19 -13.45 -18.98
CA ASP A 434 -23.61 -12.91 -17.75
C ASP A 434 -23.48 -11.38 -17.82
N TYR A 435 -23.29 -10.76 -16.66
CA TYR A 435 -22.96 -9.34 -16.59
C TYR A 435 -21.62 -9.06 -17.28
N PRO A 436 -21.49 -7.93 -17.99
CA PRO A 436 -20.23 -7.51 -18.58
C PRO A 436 -19.15 -7.31 -17.52
N ARG A 437 -17.90 -7.55 -17.91
CA ARG A 437 -16.72 -7.34 -17.06
C ARG A 437 -15.64 -6.76 -17.93
N LEU A 438 -14.98 -5.72 -17.46
CA LEU A 438 -13.87 -5.08 -18.15
C LEU A 438 -12.63 -5.18 -17.28
N LYS A 439 -11.61 -5.89 -17.75
CA LYS A 439 -10.34 -6.06 -17.03
C LYS A 439 -9.30 -5.12 -17.63
N LEU A 440 -9.13 -3.95 -17.03
CA LEU A 440 -8.07 -3.00 -17.35
C LEU A 440 -7.14 -2.84 -16.15
N LYS A 441 -6.00 -2.19 -16.35
CA LYS A 441 -5.24 -1.65 -15.21
C LYS A 441 -6.04 -0.52 -14.56
N ALA A 442 -5.77 -0.25 -13.29
CA ALA A 442 -6.47 0.77 -12.53
C ALA A 442 -6.30 2.16 -13.16
N ALA A 443 -5.05 2.55 -13.46
CA ALA A 443 -4.74 3.83 -14.10
C ALA A 443 -5.38 3.98 -15.49
N GLU A 444 -5.40 2.90 -16.28
CA GLU A 444 -6.07 2.87 -17.58
C GLU A 444 -7.57 3.11 -17.43
N THR A 445 -8.21 2.50 -16.43
CA THR A 445 -9.65 2.69 -16.17
C THR A 445 -9.95 4.14 -15.85
N ARG A 446 -9.19 4.76 -14.94
CA ARG A 446 -9.39 6.15 -14.53
C ARG A 446 -9.40 7.10 -15.73
N HIS A 447 -8.44 6.93 -16.63
CA HIS A 447 -8.34 7.76 -17.84
C HIS A 447 -9.38 7.38 -18.91
N PHE A 448 -9.89 6.14 -18.88
CA PHE A 448 -10.93 5.70 -19.80
C PHE A 448 -12.31 6.26 -19.48
N ILE A 449 -12.63 6.51 -18.21
CA ILE A 449 -13.93 7.08 -17.80
C ILE A 449 -14.27 8.42 -18.49
N PRO A 450 -13.41 9.45 -18.49
CA PRO A 450 -13.72 10.71 -19.18
C PRO A 450 -13.82 10.55 -20.70
N VAL A 451 -13.06 9.62 -21.30
CA VAL A 451 -13.21 9.24 -22.71
C VAL A 451 -14.58 8.66 -22.98
N LEU A 452 -15.03 7.70 -22.16
CA LEU A 452 -16.36 7.11 -22.26
C LEU A 452 -17.47 8.16 -22.09
N ALA A 453 -17.30 9.09 -21.14
CA ALA A 453 -18.23 10.19 -20.92
C ALA A 453 -18.42 11.02 -22.20
N SER A 454 -17.30 11.39 -22.84
CA SER A 454 -17.30 12.14 -24.10
C SER A 454 -18.01 11.39 -25.23
N ILE A 455 -17.67 10.11 -25.43
CA ILE A 455 -18.30 9.28 -26.47
C ILE A 455 -19.81 9.16 -26.25
N CYS A 456 -20.25 8.97 -24.99
CA CYS A 456 -21.66 8.82 -24.64
C CYS A 456 -22.51 10.05 -24.95
N MET A 457 -21.92 11.24 -25.10
CA MET A 457 -22.64 12.44 -25.54
C MET A 457 -23.23 12.30 -26.94
N SER A 458 -22.65 11.43 -27.78
CA SER A 458 -23.18 11.15 -29.13
C SER A 458 -24.38 10.20 -29.11
N PHE A 459 -24.63 9.53 -27.98
CA PHE A 459 -25.70 8.56 -27.80
C PHE A 459 -26.70 9.08 -26.77
N GLN A 460 -27.60 10.00 -27.14
CA GLN A 460 -28.54 10.69 -26.23
C GLN A 460 -30.03 10.55 -26.62
N SER A 461 -30.35 9.56 -27.45
CA SER A 461 -31.68 9.41 -28.06
C SER A 461 -32.82 9.05 -27.09
N CYS A 462 -32.53 8.55 -25.89
CA CYS A 462 -33.56 8.14 -24.92
C CYS A 462 -33.19 8.48 -23.47
N LYS A 463 -34.11 8.25 -22.52
CA LYS A 463 -33.85 8.50 -21.10
C LYS A 463 -32.67 7.68 -20.56
N GLN A 464 -32.57 6.42 -20.96
CA GLN A 464 -31.49 5.53 -20.52
C GLN A 464 -30.12 6.05 -20.93
N HIS A 465 -30.01 6.50 -22.17
CA HIS A 465 -28.83 7.15 -22.74
C HIS A 465 -28.42 8.43 -22.00
N ARG A 466 -29.39 9.27 -21.64
CA ARG A 466 -29.15 10.47 -20.82
C ARG A 466 -28.62 10.12 -19.43
N VAL A 467 -29.29 9.21 -18.72
CA VAL A 467 -28.85 8.79 -17.38
C VAL A 467 -27.45 8.17 -17.43
N ARG A 468 -27.14 7.35 -18.44
CA ARG A 468 -25.78 6.81 -18.64
C ARG A 468 -24.72 7.91 -18.75
N SER A 469 -24.97 8.92 -19.56
CA SER A 469 -24.02 10.03 -19.73
C SER A 469 -23.89 10.87 -18.46
N GLU A 470 -24.99 11.12 -17.74
CA GLU A 470 -24.97 11.81 -16.45
C GLU A 470 -24.15 11.04 -15.41
N VAL A 471 -24.28 9.71 -15.36
CA VAL A 471 -23.51 8.84 -14.45
C VAL A 471 -22.01 8.88 -14.76
N LEU A 472 -21.63 8.81 -16.05
CA LEU A 472 -20.22 8.93 -16.46
C LEU A 472 -19.65 10.33 -16.19
N GLN A 473 -20.44 11.38 -16.41
CA GLN A 473 -20.02 12.75 -16.12
C GLN A 473 -19.85 12.97 -14.61
N ALA A 474 -20.78 12.47 -13.79
CA ALA A 474 -20.68 12.53 -12.33
C ALA A 474 -19.43 11.82 -11.81
N LEU A 475 -19.10 10.66 -12.38
CA LEU A 475 -17.88 9.92 -12.05
C LEU A 475 -16.62 10.65 -12.50
N THR A 476 -16.63 11.25 -13.70
CA THR A 476 -15.53 12.10 -14.20
C THR A 476 -15.28 13.28 -13.28
N SER A 477 -16.33 14.02 -12.90
CA SER A 477 -16.23 15.16 -12.00
C SER A 477 -15.78 14.76 -10.59
N PHE A 478 -16.10 13.54 -10.13
CA PHE A 478 -15.55 13.04 -8.87
C PHE A 478 -14.03 12.84 -8.95
N TYR A 479 -13.51 12.27 -10.05
CA TYR A 479 -12.06 12.16 -10.26
C TYR A 479 -11.39 13.54 -10.34
N GLU A 480 -11.98 14.50 -11.03
CA GLU A 480 -11.47 15.88 -11.08
C GLU A 480 -11.38 16.50 -9.69
N LEU A 481 -12.41 16.30 -8.85
CA LEU A 481 -12.42 16.77 -7.46
C LEU A 481 -11.34 16.12 -6.60
N LEU A 482 -11.06 14.83 -6.79
CA LEU A 482 -9.95 14.14 -6.10
C LEU A 482 -8.58 14.71 -6.48
N GLU A 483 -8.41 15.15 -7.73
CA GLU A 483 -7.15 15.71 -8.23
C GLU A 483 -6.90 17.14 -7.75
N VAL A 484 -7.94 17.99 -7.71
CA VAL A 484 -7.80 19.40 -7.27
C VAL A 484 -7.83 19.57 -5.75
N CYS A 485 -8.34 18.59 -5.02
CA CYS A 485 -8.27 18.59 -3.57
C CYS A 485 -6.85 18.22 -3.10
N ASP A 486 -6.33 18.96 -2.12
CA ASP A 486 -5.05 18.61 -1.50
C ASP A 486 -5.24 17.54 -0.40
N TYR A 487 -4.92 17.82 0.87
CA TYR A 487 -5.05 16.85 1.95
C TYR A 487 -6.48 16.76 2.45
N VAL A 488 -7.14 17.88 2.71
CA VAL A 488 -8.51 17.91 3.23
C VAL A 488 -9.38 18.79 2.33
N PRO A 489 -10.52 18.30 1.82
CA PRO A 489 -11.43 19.13 1.05
C PRO A 489 -11.99 20.28 1.88
N THR A 490 -12.09 21.45 1.24
CA THR A 490 -12.90 22.55 1.76
C THR A 490 -14.37 22.14 1.87
N ALA A 491 -15.17 22.88 2.66
CA ALA A 491 -16.60 22.60 2.80
C ALA A 491 -17.38 22.69 1.47
N GLU A 492 -16.88 23.46 0.50
CA GLU A 492 -17.45 23.53 -0.84
C GLU A 492 -17.08 22.29 -1.67
N GLN A 493 -15.79 21.94 -1.71
CA GLN A 493 -15.31 20.75 -2.40
C GLN A 493 -15.99 19.49 -1.85
N HIS A 494 -16.08 19.33 -0.53
CA HIS A 494 -16.73 18.18 0.11
C HIS A 494 -18.21 18.06 -0.29
N ARG A 495 -18.93 19.19 -0.35
CA ARG A 495 -20.34 19.24 -0.76
C ARG A 495 -20.52 18.83 -2.21
N GLU A 496 -19.67 19.33 -3.10
CA GLU A 496 -19.71 18.95 -4.51
C GLU A 496 -19.31 17.48 -4.71
N MET A 497 -18.26 17.00 -4.03
CA MET A 497 -17.87 15.57 -4.02
C MET A 497 -19.04 14.69 -3.60
N THR A 498 -19.72 15.04 -2.51
CA THR A 498 -20.90 14.33 -2.03
C THR A 498 -22.03 14.35 -3.06
N LYS A 499 -22.33 15.51 -3.64
CA LYS A 499 -23.39 15.68 -4.63
C LYS A 499 -23.13 14.84 -5.88
N VAL A 500 -21.95 14.95 -6.49
CA VAL A 500 -21.62 14.20 -7.72
C VAL A 500 -21.58 12.71 -7.45
N TRP A 501 -21.03 12.29 -6.31
CA TRP A 501 -20.94 10.88 -5.96
C TRP A 501 -22.32 10.23 -5.75
N TRP A 502 -23.21 10.90 -5.03
CA TRP A 502 -24.58 10.43 -4.87
C TRP A 502 -25.38 10.47 -6.17
N SER A 503 -25.07 11.40 -7.08
CA SER A 503 -25.68 11.44 -8.41
C SER A 503 -25.26 10.23 -9.24
N PHE A 504 -23.97 9.86 -9.18
CA PHE A 504 -23.44 8.63 -9.76
C PHE A 504 -24.15 7.37 -9.21
N LEU A 505 -24.21 7.18 -7.88
CA LEU A 505 -24.81 5.99 -7.27
C LEU A 505 -26.32 5.85 -7.59
N LYS A 506 -27.06 6.97 -7.55
CA LYS A 506 -28.50 6.98 -7.88
C LYS A 506 -28.76 6.68 -9.34
N GLY A 507 -27.96 7.28 -10.24
CA GLY A 507 -28.07 7.01 -11.67
C GLY A 507 -27.70 5.56 -12.00
N TYR A 508 -26.66 5.00 -11.38
CA TYR A 508 -26.30 3.60 -11.55
C TYR A 508 -27.41 2.66 -11.06
N GLN A 509 -28.01 2.93 -9.90
CA GLN A 509 -29.18 2.17 -9.43
C GLN A 509 -30.32 2.22 -10.46
N TRP A 510 -30.61 3.40 -11.00
CA TRP A 510 -31.65 3.54 -12.02
C TRP A 510 -31.35 2.68 -13.26
N LEU A 511 -30.10 2.67 -13.74
CA LEU A 511 -29.66 1.86 -14.87
C LEU A 511 -29.79 0.36 -14.58
N SER A 512 -29.38 -0.07 -13.39
CA SER A 512 -29.54 -1.43 -12.88
C SER A 512 -31.01 -1.86 -12.85
N ASP A 513 -31.88 -1.06 -12.22
CA ASP A 513 -33.32 -1.34 -12.12
C ASP A 513 -33.98 -1.38 -13.51
N HIS A 514 -33.58 -0.49 -14.41
CA HIS A 514 -34.10 -0.43 -15.78
C HIS A 514 -33.67 -1.64 -16.61
N ALA A 515 -32.40 -2.04 -16.53
CA ALA A 515 -31.90 -3.24 -17.20
C ALA A 515 -32.57 -4.51 -16.66
N ALA A 516 -32.72 -4.62 -15.33
CA ALA A 516 -33.40 -5.74 -14.69
C ALA A 516 -34.87 -5.86 -15.13
N LYS A 517 -35.61 -4.73 -15.23
CA LYS A 517 -36.98 -4.70 -15.75
C LYS A 517 -37.11 -5.19 -17.19
N LYS A 518 -36.05 -5.03 -17.99
CA LYS A 518 -35.97 -5.54 -19.37
C LYS A 518 -35.42 -6.98 -19.44
N GLY A 519 -35.12 -7.62 -18.31
CA GLY A 519 -34.49 -8.94 -18.29
C GLY A 519 -33.04 -8.95 -18.78
N MET A 520 -32.36 -7.80 -18.75
CA MET A 520 -31.00 -7.64 -19.26
C MET A 520 -29.97 -7.68 -18.13
N LYS A 521 -28.91 -8.49 -18.31
CA LYS A 521 -27.71 -8.48 -17.45
C LYS A 521 -26.69 -7.47 -17.97
N LEU A 522 -26.90 -6.19 -17.63
CA LEU A 522 -26.02 -5.08 -17.99
C LEU A 522 -25.34 -4.47 -16.76
N TYR A 523 -26.09 -3.82 -15.88
CA TYR A 523 -25.53 -3.05 -14.76
C TYR A 523 -25.64 -3.85 -13.45
N ASP A 524 -24.53 -4.47 -13.01
CA ASP A 524 -24.47 -5.34 -11.82
C ASP A 524 -24.29 -4.52 -10.51
N PRO A 525 -25.20 -4.61 -9.52
CA PRO A 525 -25.03 -3.94 -8.23
C PRO A 525 -24.14 -4.76 -7.28
N VAL A 526 -22.82 -4.69 -7.49
CA VAL A 526 -21.81 -5.39 -6.68
C VAL A 526 -21.50 -4.68 -5.35
N PRO A 527 -20.99 -5.39 -4.31
CA PRO A 527 -20.61 -4.82 -3.00
C PRO A 527 -19.80 -3.53 -3.03
N LYS A 528 -18.93 -3.36 -4.03
CA LYS A 528 -18.10 -2.17 -4.17
C LYS A 528 -18.92 -0.88 -4.28
N PHE A 529 -20.11 -0.91 -4.90
CA PHE A 529 -21.02 0.25 -4.94
C PHE A 529 -21.43 0.70 -3.53
N HIS A 530 -21.77 -0.26 -2.66
CA HIS A 530 -22.16 0.06 -1.30
C HIS A 530 -21.00 0.62 -0.48
N TYR A 531 -19.83 -0.04 -0.48
CA TYR A 531 -18.66 0.48 0.25
C TYR A 531 -18.24 1.86 -0.25
N SER A 532 -18.30 2.07 -1.57
CA SER A 532 -17.99 3.36 -2.16
C SER A 532 -18.95 4.47 -1.74
N ALA A 533 -20.17 4.16 -1.27
CA ALA A 533 -21.09 5.17 -0.75
C ALA A 533 -20.57 5.90 0.49
N HIS A 534 -19.59 5.33 1.19
CA HIS A 534 -18.91 5.93 2.33
C HIS A 534 -17.71 6.81 1.94
N LEU A 535 -17.27 6.81 0.67
CA LEU A 535 -16.13 7.63 0.23
C LEU A 535 -16.33 9.12 0.51
N PRO A 536 -17.50 9.75 0.23
CA PRO A 536 -17.69 11.16 0.57
C PRO A 536 -17.69 11.44 2.07
N GLU A 537 -18.10 10.48 2.90
CA GLU A 537 -18.10 10.64 4.36
C GLU A 537 -16.65 10.70 4.88
N GLN A 538 -15.78 9.82 4.38
CA GLN A 538 -14.34 9.86 4.70
C GLN A 538 -13.63 11.05 4.07
N ALA A 539 -14.02 11.42 2.85
CA ALA A 539 -13.47 12.58 2.16
C ALA A 539 -13.63 13.87 2.96
N LYS A 540 -14.58 13.97 3.89
CA LYS A 540 -14.70 15.12 4.80
C LYS A 540 -13.40 15.39 5.56
N PHE A 541 -12.66 14.34 5.92
CA PHE A 541 -11.52 14.40 6.83
C PHE A 541 -10.18 14.22 6.11
N LEU A 542 -10.15 13.44 5.03
CA LEU A 542 -8.94 13.23 4.25
C LEU A 542 -9.33 12.92 2.80
N ASN A 543 -8.68 13.57 1.85
CA ASN A 543 -8.85 13.29 0.44
C ASN A 543 -8.53 11.80 0.15
N PRO A 544 -9.48 10.99 -0.36
CA PRO A 544 -9.26 9.57 -0.63
C PRO A 544 -8.08 9.27 -1.58
N ARG A 545 -7.64 10.26 -2.36
CA ARG A 545 -6.41 10.17 -3.17
C ARG A 545 -5.15 10.02 -2.32
N LYS A 546 -5.10 10.58 -1.11
CA LYS A 546 -3.92 10.52 -0.24
C LYS A 546 -3.72 9.14 0.39
N THR A 547 -4.73 8.26 0.30
CA THR A 547 -4.75 6.92 0.90
C THR A 547 -5.04 5.82 -0.12
N TRP A 548 -4.97 6.12 -1.42
CA TRP A 548 -5.12 5.10 -2.46
C TRP A 548 -3.91 4.14 -2.52
N THR A 549 -4.11 2.91 -2.99
CA THR A 549 -3.07 1.88 -2.89
C THR A 549 -2.13 1.78 -4.09
N TYR A 550 -2.13 2.71 -5.05
CA TYR A 550 -1.24 2.64 -6.24
C TYR A 550 0.22 2.47 -5.85
N ARG A 551 0.71 3.37 -4.98
CA ARG A 551 2.08 3.32 -4.47
C ARG A 551 2.33 2.01 -3.72
N ASN A 552 1.36 1.56 -2.94
CA ASN A 552 1.49 0.39 -2.11
C ASN A 552 1.54 -0.91 -2.92
N GLU A 553 0.76 -1.03 -4.00
CA GLU A 553 0.76 -2.17 -4.93
C GLU A 553 2.12 -2.36 -5.60
N ASP A 554 2.72 -1.26 -6.09
CA ASP A 554 4.06 -1.29 -6.68
C ASP A 554 5.10 -1.75 -5.65
N TYR A 555 5.01 -1.25 -4.41
CA TYR A 555 5.94 -1.62 -3.35
C TYR A 555 5.81 -3.09 -2.92
N VAL A 556 4.59 -3.62 -2.77
CA VAL A 556 4.44 -5.05 -2.43
C VAL A 556 4.86 -5.96 -3.59
N GLY A 557 4.76 -5.49 -4.85
CA GLY A 557 5.36 -6.14 -6.01
C GLY A 557 6.89 -6.27 -5.89
N LEU A 558 7.56 -5.20 -5.46
CA LEU A 558 9.00 -5.22 -5.13
C LEU A 558 9.30 -6.21 -3.99
N VAL A 559 8.52 -6.18 -2.90
CA VAL A 559 8.68 -7.12 -1.78
C VAL A 559 8.50 -8.56 -2.25
N ALA A 560 7.56 -8.83 -3.16
CA ALA A 560 7.35 -10.16 -3.74
C ALA A 560 8.53 -10.62 -4.58
N SER A 561 9.10 -9.74 -5.41
CA SER A 561 10.31 -10.03 -6.18
C SER A 561 11.49 -10.40 -5.26
N ILE A 562 11.72 -9.58 -4.23
CA ILE A 562 12.74 -9.83 -3.21
C ILE A 562 12.49 -11.15 -2.49
N ALA A 563 11.26 -11.42 -2.06
CA ALA A 563 10.91 -12.68 -1.41
C ALA A 563 11.09 -13.89 -2.32
N SER A 564 10.72 -13.78 -3.60
CA SER A 564 10.91 -14.84 -4.60
C SER A 564 12.38 -15.21 -4.72
N SER A 565 13.26 -14.19 -4.78
CA SER A 565 14.71 -14.40 -4.83
C SER A 565 15.30 -15.03 -3.56
N CYS A 566 14.59 -14.99 -2.42
CA CYS A 566 14.95 -15.64 -1.17
C CYS A 566 14.35 -17.04 -1.02
N ALA A 567 13.35 -17.41 -1.83
CA ALA A 567 12.57 -18.63 -1.65
C ALA A 567 13.32 -19.91 -2.02
N PHE A 568 14.24 -19.84 -3.00
CA PHE A 568 14.98 -21.01 -3.46
C PHE A 568 15.83 -21.62 -2.33
N GLY A 569 15.57 -22.90 -2.00
CA GLY A 569 16.25 -23.61 -0.92
C GLY A 569 15.88 -23.13 0.50
N THR A 570 14.88 -22.25 0.64
CA THR A 570 14.43 -21.71 1.93
C THR A 570 13.08 -22.34 2.31
N ARG A 571 12.96 -22.83 3.55
CA ARG A 571 11.67 -23.27 4.09
C ARG A 571 10.74 -22.06 4.23
N ALA A 572 9.45 -22.23 3.93
CA ALA A 572 8.48 -21.13 3.96
C ALA A 572 8.43 -20.35 5.30
N PRO A 573 8.53 -20.98 6.49
CA PRO A 573 8.59 -20.22 7.75
C PRO A 573 9.83 -19.33 7.87
N ALA A 574 10.97 -19.79 7.36
CA ALA A 574 12.24 -19.05 7.40
C ALA A 574 12.31 -17.92 6.35
N LEU A 575 11.33 -17.82 5.45
CA LEU A 575 11.30 -16.81 4.40
C LEU A 575 11.13 -15.40 4.98
N SER A 576 10.33 -15.26 6.04
CA SER A 576 10.07 -13.97 6.70
C SER A 576 11.37 -13.24 7.09
N LEU A 577 12.23 -13.91 7.86
CA LEU A 577 13.49 -13.32 8.32
C LEU A 577 14.45 -13.02 7.16
N LYS A 578 14.57 -13.91 6.17
CA LYS A 578 15.44 -13.67 5.01
C LYS A 578 14.96 -12.50 4.15
N THR A 579 13.66 -12.36 3.96
CA THR A 579 13.06 -11.23 3.24
C THR A 579 13.31 -9.93 3.99
N ALA A 580 13.10 -9.90 5.32
CA ALA A 580 13.38 -8.73 6.15
C ALA A 580 14.87 -8.33 6.10
N GLU A 581 15.79 -9.30 6.23
CA GLU A 581 17.22 -9.04 6.07
C GLU A 581 17.54 -8.47 4.70
N LYS A 582 17.01 -9.02 3.62
CA LYS A 582 17.30 -8.56 2.25
C LYS A 582 16.70 -7.18 1.96
N LEU A 583 15.50 -6.88 2.45
CA LEU A 583 14.89 -5.55 2.36
C LEU A 583 15.68 -4.49 3.12
N ARG A 584 16.28 -4.86 4.26
CA ARG A 584 17.21 -3.97 4.98
C ARG A 584 18.41 -3.57 4.12
N PHE A 585 19.00 -4.49 3.36
CA PHE A 585 20.05 -4.17 2.40
C PHE A 585 19.54 -3.27 1.28
N PHE A 586 18.35 -3.58 0.74
CA PHE A 586 17.74 -2.78 -0.32
C PHE A 586 17.57 -1.32 0.12
N MET A 587 16.91 -1.09 1.26
CA MET A 587 16.69 0.26 1.77
C MET A 587 18.00 1.02 2.02
N HIS A 588 19.01 0.37 2.61
CA HIS A 588 20.32 0.99 2.81
C HIS A 588 20.95 1.44 1.49
N PHE A 589 21.00 0.56 0.49
CA PHE A 589 21.60 0.89 -0.79
C PHE A 589 20.79 1.94 -1.55
N SER A 590 19.45 1.87 -1.52
CA SER A 590 18.59 2.89 -2.14
C SER A 590 18.77 4.29 -1.53
N TRP A 591 19.11 4.39 -0.24
CA TRP A 591 19.28 5.69 0.44
C TRP A 591 20.73 6.17 0.48
N ALA A 592 21.69 5.25 0.53
CA ALA A 592 23.11 5.59 0.53
C ALA A 592 23.61 5.98 -0.87
N PHE A 593 22.99 5.47 -1.93
CA PHE A 593 23.35 5.78 -3.30
C PHE A 593 22.48 6.92 -3.81
N LYS A 594 23.10 8.06 -4.12
CA LYS A 594 22.40 9.18 -4.78
C LYS A 594 22.09 8.77 -6.21
N HIS A 595 20.89 8.26 -6.43
CA HIS A 595 20.36 8.12 -7.78
C HIS A 595 19.77 9.47 -8.19
N GLU A 596 20.42 10.16 -9.13
CA GLU A 596 19.71 11.13 -9.96
C GLU A 596 18.67 10.31 -10.74
N GLU A 597 17.40 10.34 -10.31
CA GLU A 597 16.26 9.73 -11.02
C GLU A 597 15.98 10.45 -12.35
#